data_AF-A0A167A621-F1
#
_entry.id   AF-A0A167A621-F1
#
_cell.length_a   1.000
_cell.length_b   1.000
_cell.length_c   1.000
_cell.angle_alpha   90.00
_cell.angle_beta   90.00
_cell.angle_gamma   90.00
#
_symmetry.space_group_name_H-M   'P 1'
#
loop_
_entity.id
_entity.type
_entity.pdbx_description
1 polymer ?
#
loop_
_entity_poly.entity_id
_entity_poly.type
_entity_poly.pdbx_seq_one_letter_code
_entity_poly.pdbx_strand_id
1 'polypeptide(L)'
;MELNLGHATSHQNEEHFVINKASTNARKALFDNHEYISQAYVEFNIRRIKNLQESDLIAFYVPQQARSYMITIHSIEQSKLGNLVASGYFTDDKSQHIVLKLKLDGRSVEGSLQTTNGEYLFRSHAQYGWIAAQYEGKKQYLKYPNEFAHPVDVIAKK
;
A
#
# COMPACT_ATOMS: atom_id res chain seq x y z
N MET A 1 -28.94 32.29 29.44
CA MET A 1 -27.58 32.03 29.96
C MET A 1 -27.27 30.59 29.58
N GLU A 2 -26.64 30.42 28.42
CA GLU A 2 -26.36 29.09 27.86
C GLU A 2 -25.20 28.45 28.64
N LEU A 3 -25.43 27.22 29.11
CA LEU A 3 -24.41 26.41 29.77
C LEU A 3 -23.47 25.85 28.70
N ASN A 4 -22.28 26.43 28.64
CA ASN A 4 -21.19 26.00 27.78
C ASN A 4 -20.57 24.72 28.36
N LEU A 5 -21.06 23.56 27.91
CA LEU A 5 -20.42 22.27 28.18
C LEU A 5 -19.21 22.13 27.25
N GLY A 6 -18.06 22.59 27.74
CA GLY A 6 -16.77 22.26 27.16
C GLY A 6 -16.55 20.75 27.23
N HIS A 7 -16.84 20.05 26.14
CA HIS A 7 -16.41 18.67 25.97
C HIS A 7 -14.90 18.69 25.73
N ALA A 8 -14.18 18.24 26.75
CA ALA A 8 -12.79 17.85 26.64
C ALA A 8 -12.69 16.70 25.63
N THR A 9 -12.00 16.93 24.51
CA THR A 9 -11.43 15.87 23.68
C THR A 9 -9.92 16.00 23.70
N SER A 10 -9.32 15.53 24.78
CA SER A 10 -7.96 15.02 24.72
C SER A 10 -8.01 13.66 24.00
N HIS A 11 -7.76 13.63 22.70
CA HIS A 11 -7.30 12.40 22.06
C HIS A 11 -5.82 12.55 21.78
N GLN A 12 -5.07 11.65 22.42
CA GLN A 12 -3.64 11.55 22.35
C GLN A 12 -3.17 11.53 20.89
N ASN A 13 -2.10 12.28 20.64
CA ASN A 13 -1.39 12.35 19.38
C ASN A 13 -0.66 11.01 19.15
N GLU A 14 -1.40 9.93 18.86
CA GLU A 14 -0.81 8.71 18.30
C GLU A 14 -0.36 9.06 16.88
N GLU A 15 0.92 9.42 16.74
CA GLU A 15 1.54 9.67 15.44
C GLU A 15 1.48 8.38 14.61
N HIS A 16 0.49 8.28 13.72
CA HIS A 16 0.43 7.19 12.76
C HIS A 16 1.38 7.47 11.59
N PHE A 17 2.09 6.44 11.16
CA PHE A 17 2.94 6.53 9.98
C PHE A 17 2.12 6.38 8.71
N VAL A 18 1.80 7.50 8.06
CA VAL A 18 1.32 7.46 6.67
C VAL A 18 2.43 6.91 5.77
N ILE A 19 2.18 5.78 5.11
CA ILE A 19 3.19 5.08 4.29
C ILE A 19 2.98 5.23 2.77
N ASN A 20 1.83 5.73 2.33
CA ASN A 20 1.59 6.05 0.93
C ASN A 20 0.54 7.17 0.75
N LYS A 21 0.48 7.73 -0.47
CA LYS A 21 -0.50 8.75 -0.87
C LYS A 21 -0.82 8.64 -2.37
N ALA A 22 -1.94 9.20 -2.82
CA ALA A 22 -2.21 9.35 -4.25
C ALA A 22 -1.12 10.18 -4.94
N SER A 23 -0.78 9.84 -6.18
CA SER A 23 0.24 10.56 -6.93
C SER A 23 -0.06 10.70 -8.41
N THR A 24 -0.06 11.95 -8.88
CA THR A 24 -0.06 12.30 -10.29
C THR A 24 1.32 12.13 -10.93
N ASN A 25 2.40 12.20 -10.14
CA ASN A 25 3.76 11.99 -10.62
C ASN A 25 4.03 10.50 -10.90
N ALA A 26 3.50 9.60 -10.08
CA ALA A 26 3.57 8.17 -10.33
C ALA A 26 2.91 7.81 -11.67
N ARG A 27 1.75 8.41 -11.98
CA ARG A 27 1.11 8.25 -13.30
C ARG A 27 2.03 8.66 -14.45
N LYS A 28 2.78 9.76 -14.29
CA LYS A 28 3.75 10.22 -15.29
C LYS A 28 4.95 9.28 -15.42
N ALA A 29 5.45 8.77 -14.29
CA ALA A 29 6.63 7.90 -14.24
C ALA A 29 6.35 6.46 -14.69
N LEU A 30 5.10 6.02 -14.65
CA LEU A 30 4.66 4.65 -14.92
C LEU A 30 3.73 4.54 -16.14
N PHE A 31 3.83 5.48 -17.10
CA PHE A 31 2.84 5.63 -18.19
C PHE A 31 2.50 4.31 -18.93
N ASP A 32 3.47 3.41 -19.08
CA ASP A 32 3.32 2.14 -19.80
C ASP A 32 3.07 0.92 -18.88
N ASN A 33 3.03 1.11 -17.55
CA ASN A 33 2.83 0.04 -16.56
C ASN A 33 1.37 -0.01 -16.06
N HIS A 34 0.40 0.08 -16.97
CA HIS A 34 -1.01 -0.15 -16.65
C HIS A 34 -1.32 -1.65 -16.65
N GLU A 35 -1.21 -2.27 -15.48
CA GLU A 35 -1.36 -3.72 -15.33
C GLU A 35 -2.82 -4.13 -15.02
N TYR A 36 -3.60 -3.23 -14.39
CA TYR A 36 -4.98 -3.51 -13.97
C TYR A 36 -5.97 -2.39 -14.36
N ILE A 37 -7.22 -2.74 -14.68
CA ILE A 37 -8.29 -1.75 -14.99
C ILE A 37 -8.55 -0.81 -13.80
N SER A 38 -8.47 -1.35 -12.58
CA SER A 38 -8.77 -0.60 -11.36
C SER A 38 -7.58 0.24 -10.88
N GLN A 39 -6.43 0.19 -11.54
CA GLN A 39 -5.18 0.76 -11.07
C GLN A 39 -5.25 2.25 -10.70
N ALA A 40 -4.85 2.56 -9.47
CA ALA A 40 -4.64 3.92 -8.98
C ALA A 40 -3.16 4.15 -8.65
N TYR A 41 -2.65 5.33 -8.98
CA TYR A 41 -1.24 5.68 -8.85
C TYR A 41 -0.92 6.27 -7.47
N VAL A 42 0.19 5.82 -6.88
CA VAL A 42 0.61 6.20 -5.53
C VAL A 42 2.10 6.48 -5.41
N GLU A 43 2.45 7.25 -4.39
CA GLU A 43 3.81 7.42 -3.88
C GLU A 43 3.94 6.72 -2.52
N PHE A 44 4.89 5.79 -2.40
CA PHE A 44 5.26 5.13 -1.15
C PHE A 44 6.37 5.90 -0.43
N ASN A 45 6.24 6.03 0.89
CA ASN A 45 7.28 6.58 1.74
C ASN A 45 8.28 5.49 2.11
N ILE A 46 9.23 5.22 1.19
CA ILE A 46 10.25 4.17 1.36
C ILE A 46 11.05 4.35 2.64
N ARG A 47 11.36 5.59 3.03
CA ARG A 47 12.10 5.86 4.26
C ARG A 47 11.30 5.42 5.49
N ARG A 48 10.00 5.69 5.56
CA ARG A 48 9.16 5.22 6.67
C ARG A 48 9.05 3.70 6.66
N ILE A 49 8.75 3.11 5.51
CA ILE A 49 8.62 1.65 5.37
C ILE A 49 9.87 0.91 5.84
N LYS A 50 11.06 1.41 5.47
CA LYS A 50 12.34 0.82 5.87
C LYS A 50 12.60 0.83 7.38
N ASN A 51 11.97 1.75 8.12
CA ASN A 51 12.15 1.93 9.55
C ASN A 51 10.95 1.41 10.37
N LEU A 52 10.04 0.66 9.76
CA LEU A 52 8.92 0.05 10.49
C LEU A 52 9.41 -0.94 11.55
N GLN A 53 8.71 -0.94 12.67
CA GLN A 53 8.91 -1.83 13.80
C GLN A 53 7.60 -2.54 14.15
N GLU A 54 7.71 -3.64 14.88
CA GLU A 54 6.54 -4.30 15.46
C GLU A 54 5.80 -3.35 16.40
N SER A 55 4.47 -3.44 16.40
CA SER A 55 3.54 -2.53 17.10
C SER A 55 3.41 -1.12 16.52
N ASP A 56 4.13 -0.77 15.46
CA ASP A 56 3.92 0.50 14.77
C ASP A 56 2.48 0.61 14.24
N LEU A 57 1.89 1.80 14.40
CA LEU A 57 0.61 2.17 13.81
C LEU A 57 0.86 2.86 12.47
N ILE A 58 0.35 2.29 11.38
CA ILE A 58 0.47 2.87 10.04
C ILE A 58 -0.89 3.23 9.47
N ALA A 59 -0.90 4.24 8.59
CA ALA A 59 -2.04 4.56 7.75
C ALA A 59 -1.72 4.21 6.30
N PHE A 60 -2.46 3.24 5.75
CA PHE A 60 -2.38 2.81 4.35
C PHE A 60 -3.54 3.40 3.56
N TYR A 61 -3.25 4.25 2.59
CA TYR A 61 -4.27 4.95 1.80
C TYR A 61 -4.62 4.18 0.53
N VAL A 62 -5.91 3.93 0.30
CA VAL A 62 -6.42 3.34 -0.95
C VAL A 62 -7.15 4.43 -1.72
N PRO A 63 -6.56 4.97 -2.82
CA PRO A 63 -7.13 6.12 -3.53
C PRO A 63 -8.51 5.85 -4.12
N GLN A 64 -8.75 4.62 -4.59
CA GLN A 64 -10.01 4.23 -5.23
C GLN A 64 -11.22 4.37 -4.28
N GLN A 65 -10.99 4.17 -2.98
CA GLN A 65 -12.00 4.30 -1.93
C GLN A 65 -11.92 5.65 -1.20
N ALA A 66 -10.96 6.51 -1.57
CA ALA A 66 -10.61 7.74 -0.86
C ALA A 66 -10.46 7.53 0.67
N ARG A 67 -9.91 6.39 1.09
CA ARG A 67 -9.89 5.96 2.50
C ARG A 67 -8.51 5.51 2.96
N SER A 68 -8.17 5.83 4.20
CA SER A 68 -7.02 5.26 4.91
C SER A 68 -7.47 4.12 5.82
N TYR A 69 -6.69 3.04 5.82
CA TYR A 69 -6.82 1.91 6.73
C TYR A 69 -5.74 1.98 7.78
N MET A 70 -6.14 1.89 9.05
CA MET A 70 -5.24 1.88 10.20
C MET A 70 -4.80 0.46 10.48
N ILE A 71 -3.49 0.22 10.43
CA ILE A 71 -2.92 -1.12 10.54
C ILE A 71 -1.87 -1.09 11.65
N THR A 72 -1.95 -2.06 12.55
CA THR A 72 -0.92 -2.31 13.53
C THR A 72 0.04 -3.36 12.97
N ILE A 73 1.33 -3.04 12.93
CA ILE A 73 2.36 -3.97 12.48
C ILE A 73 2.50 -5.09 13.50
N HIS A 74 2.35 -6.33 13.05
CA HIS A 74 2.42 -7.52 13.88
C HIS A 74 3.81 -8.16 13.85
N SER A 75 4.42 -8.26 12.67
CA SER A 75 5.73 -8.87 12.50
C SER A 75 6.58 -8.11 11.49
N ILE A 76 7.89 -8.09 11.75
CA ILE A 76 8.90 -7.54 10.84
C ILE A 76 10.03 -8.56 10.70
N GLU A 77 10.35 -8.90 9.46
CA GLU A 77 11.58 -9.61 9.11
C GLU A 77 12.48 -8.70 8.28
N GLN A 78 13.67 -8.39 8.79
CA GLN A 78 14.63 -7.53 8.10
C GLN A 78 15.90 -8.29 7.76
N SER A 79 16.33 -8.22 6.49
CA SER A 79 17.58 -8.83 6.04
C SER A 79 18.76 -7.88 6.19
N LYS A 80 19.98 -8.42 6.23
CA LYS A 80 21.23 -7.63 6.27
C LYS A 80 21.40 -6.70 5.05
N LEU A 81 20.72 -7.01 3.94
CA LEU A 81 20.75 -6.19 2.72
C LEU A 81 19.72 -5.05 2.74
N GLY A 82 18.94 -4.92 3.83
CA GLY A 82 17.95 -3.86 4.01
C GLY A 82 16.59 -4.17 3.40
N ASN A 83 16.36 -5.42 2.98
CA ASN A 83 15.03 -5.88 2.59
C ASN A 83 14.18 -6.08 3.85
N LEU A 84 12.89 -5.83 3.73
CA LEU A 84 11.96 -5.90 4.86
C LEU A 84 10.69 -6.61 4.40
N VAL A 85 10.19 -7.53 5.22
CA VAL A 85 8.87 -8.13 5.09
C VAL A 85 8.09 -7.75 6.35
N ALA A 86 6.91 -7.17 6.18
CA ALA A 86 6.02 -6.77 7.24
C ALA A 86 4.65 -7.41 7.06
N SER A 87 4.02 -7.76 8.18
CA SER A 87 2.59 -8.08 8.17
C SER A 87 1.88 -7.39 9.33
N GLY A 88 0.58 -7.14 9.16
CA GLY A 88 -0.21 -6.40 10.14
C GLY A 88 -1.70 -6.68 10.04
N TYR A 89 -2.41 -6.35 11.11
CA TYR A 89 -3.86 -6.46 11.25
C TYR A 89 -4.49 -5.07 11.39
N PHE A 90 -5.80 -4.93 11.14
CA PHE A 90 -6.48 -3.66 11.39
C PHE A 90 -6.46 -3.32 12.88
N THR A 91 -6.16 -2.09 13.24
CA THR A 91 -5.98 -1.67 14.64
C THR A 91 -7.22 -1.93 15.51
N ASP A 92 -8.41 -1.91 14.93
CA ASP A 92 -9.69 -2.20 15.59
C ASP A 92 -10.10 -3.69 15.55
N ASP A 93 -9.35 -4.57 14.86
CA ASP A 93 -9.63 -6.00 14.81
C ASP A 93 -9.06 -6.74 16.03
N LYS A 94 -9.94 -7.06 16.98
CA LYS A 94 -9.62 -7.87 18.17
C LYS A 94 -9.12 -9.28 17.85
N SER A 95 -9.45 -9.81 16.67
CA SER A 95 -9.07 -11.17 16.26
C SER A 95 -7.69 -11.21 15.60
N GLN A 96 -7.10 -10.04 15.33
CA GLN A 96 -5.76 -9.86 14.78
C GLN A 96 -5.54 -10.64 13.46
N HIS A 97 -6.53 -10.67 12.58
CA HIS A 97 -6.35 -11.30 11.28
C HIS A 97 -5.34 -10.51 10.45
N ILE A 98 -4.36 -11.20 9.87
CA ILE A 98 -3.38 -10.57 9.00
C ILE A 98 -4.08 -10.08 7.73
N VAL A 99 -4.11 -8.76 7.55
CA VAL A 99 -4.70 -8.11 6.38
C VAL A 99 -3.67 -7.44 5.50
N LEU A 100 -2.54 -7.01 6.05
CA LEU A 100 -1.44 -6.44 5.29
C LEU A 100 -0.32 -7.46 5.16
N LYS A 101 0.17 -7.63 3.94
CA LYS A 101 1.47 -8.22 3.64
C LYS A 101 2.24 -7.22 2.80
N LEU A 102 3.39 -6.77 3.29
CA LEU A 102 4.23 -5.78 2.62
C LEU A 102 5.65 -6.31 2.52
N LYS A 103 6.26 -6.17 1.36
CA LYS A 103 7.67 -6.46 1.12
C LYS A 103 8.35 -5.24 0.52
N LEU A 104 9.48 -4.86 1.11
CA LEU A 104 10.43 -3.89 0.57
C LEU A 104 11.67 -4.66 0.09
N ASP A 105 11.98 -4.54 -1.20
CA ASP A 105 13.18 -5.11 -1.81
C ASP A 105 13.98 -3.99 -2.48
N GLY A 106 15.14 -3.66 -1.90
CA GLY A 106 15.90 -2.47 -2.24
C GLY A 106 15.11 -1.16 -2.04
N ARG A 107 14.48 -0.65 -3.11
CA ARG A 107 13.64 0.56 -3.07
C ARG A 107 12.22 0.32 -3.57
N SER A 108 11.87 -0.92 -3.92
CA SER A 108 10.56 -1.28 -4.46
C SER A 108 9.72 -1.93 -3.39
N VAL A 109 8.45 -1.56 -3.35
CA VAL A 109 7.45 -2.07 -2.40
C VAL A 109 6.46 -2.92 -3.18
N GLU A 110 6.10 -4.08 -2.65
CA GLU A 110 5.04 -4.92 -3.20
C GLU A 110 4.26 -5.59 -2.07
N GLY A 111 3.03 -6.01 -2.36
CA GLY A 111 2.22 -6.68 -1.35
C GLY A 111 0.73 -6.69 -1.62
N SER A 112 -0.03 -7.00 -0.58
CA SER A 112 -1.48 -6.99 -0.60
C SER A 112 -2.09 -6.44 0.69
N LEU A 113 -3.28 -5.87 0.55
CA LEU A 113 -4.15 -5.42 1.64
C LEU A 113 -5.54 -6.05 1.47
N GLN A 114 -5.92 -6.93 2.40
CA GLN A 114 -7.27 -7.49 2.48
C GLN A 114 -8.17 -6.55 3.27
N THR A 115 -9.32 -6.18 2.72
CA THR A 115 -10.32 -5.34 3.39
C THR A 115 -11.69 -6.02 3.36
N THR A 116 -12.66 -5.46 4.08
CA THR A 116 -14.07 -5.87 3.97
C THR A 116 -14.65 -5.68 2.57
N ASN A 117 -14.09 -4.74 1.80
CA ASN A 117 -14.61 -4.36 0.49
C ASN A 117 -13.90 -5.11 -0.65
N GLY A 118 -12.78 -5.77 -0.38
CA GLY A 118 -11.96 -6.39 -1.42
C GLY A 118 -10.50 -6.57 -1.03
N GLU A 119 -9.76 -7.24 -1.91
CA GLU A 119 -8.30 -7.36 -1.83
C GLU A 119 -7.65 -6.35 -2.77
N TYR A 120 -6.65 -5.63 -2.27
CA TYR A 120 -5.86 -4.68 -3.04
C TYR A 120 -4.43 -5.19 -3.17
N LEU A 121 -3.96 -5.34 -4.40
CA LEU A 121 -2.55 -5.56 -4.69
C LEU A 121 -1.86 -4.23 -4.90
N PHE A 122 -0.58 -4.17 -4.56
CA PHE A 122 0.23 -2.99 -4.81
C PHE A 122 1.65 -3.34 -5.19
N ARG A 123 2.26 -2.49 -6.02
CA ARG A 123 3.66 -2.61 -6.44
C ARG A 123 4.24 -1.24 -6.76
N SER A 124 5.54 -1.08 -6.55
CA SER A 124 6.28 0.13 -6.92
C SER A 124 7.60 -0.18 -7.61
N HIS A 125 8.09 0.82 -8.36
CA HIS A 125 9.49 0.94 -8.72
C HIS A 125 10.02 2.21 -8.06
N ALA A 126 11.01 2.06 -7.16
CA ALA A 126 11.34 3.10 -6.20
C ALA A 126 10.07 3.56 -5.43
N GLN A 127 9.91 4.87 -5.19
CA GLN A 127 8.75 5.40 -4.49
C GLN A 127 7.45 5.42 -5.33
N TYR A 128 7.53 5.30 -6.65
CA TYR A 128 6.35 5.44 -7.52
C TYR A 128 5.74 4.07 -7.79
N GLY A 129 4.46 3.93 -7.53
CA GLY A 129 3.77 2.67 -7.66
C GLY A 129 2.30 2.81 -8.00
N TRP A 130 1.63 1.67 -7.92
CA TRP A 130 0.21 1.57 -8.10
C TRP A 130 -0.42 0.65 -7.05
N ILE A 131 -1.72 0.85 -6.85
CA ILE A 131 -2.61 0.00 -6.06
C ILE A 131 -3.77 -0.36 -6.96
N ALA A 132 -4.13 -1.63 -7.03
CA ALA A 132 -5.26 -2.13 -7.80
C ALA A 132 -6.09 -3.07 -6.94
N ALA A 133 -7.41 -2.91 -6.99
CA ALA A 133 -8.31 -3.92 -6.45
C ALA A 133 -8.19 -5.17 -7.32
N GLN A 134 -7.90 -6.33 -6.73
CA GLN A 134 -8.00 -7.63 -7.39
C GLN A 134 -9.46 -8.12 -7.37
N TYR A 135 -10.16 -7.85 -6.27
CA TYR A 135 -11.58 -8.13 -6.09
C TYR A 135 -12.29 -6.95 -5.43
N GLU A 136 -13.54 -6.68 -5.79
CA GLU A 136 -14.47 -5.86 -5.01
C GLU A 136 -15.83 -6.56 -4.95
N GLY A 137 -16.22 -7.00 -3.74
CA GLY A 137 -17.33 -7.94 -3.56
C GLY A 137 -17.11 -9.24 -4.34
N LYS A 138 -18.02 -9.58 -5.27
CA LYS A 138 -17.91 -10.76 -6.15
C LYS A 138 -17.21 -10.48 -7.50
N LYS A 139 -16.87 -9.22 -7.78
CA LYS A 139 -16.26 -8.83 -9.07
C LYS A 139 -14.75 -8.95 -8.97
N GLN A 140 -14.16 -9.77 -9.83
CA GLN A 140 -12.73 -9.79 -10.06
C GLN A 140 -12.37 -8.72 -11.08
N TYR A 141 -11.33 -7.94 -10.80
CA TYR A 141 -10.81 -6.97 -11.77
C TYR A 141 -9.85 -7.65 -12.74
N LEU A 142 -10.07 -7.38 -14.03
CA LEU A 142 -9.24 -7.90 -15.11
C LEU A 142 -7.85 -7.26 -15.04
N LYS A 143 -6.83 -8.12 -15.03
CA LYS A 143 -5.50 -7.77 -15.50
C LYS A 143 -5.61 -7.45 -16.99
N TYR A 144 -5.02 -6.36 -17.47
CA TYR A 144 -4.98 -6.11 -18.90
C TYR A 144 -4.27 -7.29 -19.59
N PRO A 145 -4.80 -7.82 -20.71
CA PRO A 145 -4.04 -8.78 -21.52
C PRO A 145 -2.71 -8.12 -21.91
N ASN A 146 -1.65 -8.92 -21.92
CA ASN A 146 -0.27 -8.46 -22.07
C ASN A 146 0.01 -8.05 -23.55
N GLU A 147 -0.77 -7.12 -24.09
CA GLU A 147 -0.72 -6.72 -25.51
C GLU A 147 0.45 -5.77 -25.82
N PHE A 148 1.18 -5.32 -24.79
CA PHE A 148 2.38 -4.48 -24.91
C PHE A 148 3.68 -5.17 -24.48
N ALA A 149 3.67 -6.49 -24.29
CA ALA A 149 4.92 -7.25 -24.18
C ALA A 149 5.59 -7.28 -25.57
N HIS A 150 6.21 -6.16 -25.97
CA HIS A 150 7.15 -6.18 -27.07
C HIS A 150 8.21 -7.23 -26.71
N PRO A 151 8.38 -8.30 -27.52
CA PRO A 151 9.53 -9.16 -27.34
C PRO A 151 10.75 -8.26 -27.42
N VAL A 152 11.62 -8.34 -26.40
CA VAL A 152 12.96 -7.79 -26.52
C VAL A 152 13.61 -8.60 -27.63
N ASP A 153 13.64 -8.04 -28.84
CA ASP A 153 14.43 -8.59 -29.93
C ASP A 153 15.88 -8.62 -29.46
N VAL A 154 16.32 -9.80 -29.03
CA VAL A 154 17.72 -10.07 -28.76
C VAL A 154 18.38 -10.01 -30.13
N ILE A 155 18.98 -8.86 -30.45
CA ILE A 155 19.93 -8.73 -31.55
C ILE A 155 21.10 -9.64 -31.18
N ALA A 156 21.03 -10.89 -31.61
CA ALA A 156 22.17 -11.78 -31.66
C ALA A 156 23.12 -11.19 -32.71
N LYS A 157 24.11 -10.42 -32.24
CA LYS A 157 25.29 -10.09 -33.05
C LYS A 157 25.92 -11.41 -33.49
N LYS A 158 26.08 -11.57 -34.80
CA LYS A 158 26.99 -12.54 -35.41
C LYS A 158 28.02 -11.79 -36.20
#